data_AF-A0A383BIZ5-F1
#
_entry.id   AF-A0A383BIZ5-F1
#
_cell.length_a   1.000
_cell.length_b   1.000
_cell.length_c   1.000
_cell.angle_alpha   90.00
_cell.angle_beta   90.00
_cell.angle_gamma   90.00
#
_symmetry.space_group_name_H-M   'P 1'
#
loop_
_entity.id
_entity.type
_entity.pdbx_description
1 polymer ?
#
loop_
_entity_poly.entity_id
_entity_poly.type
_entity_poly.pdbx_seq_one_letter_code
_entity_poly.pdbx_strand_id
1 'polypeptide(L)'
;YEAYVPHAASNPQYAAAASRSFNTAAQGLKKLEENPPKRQTNEYSLYKLLRALLRIQYAKRYEAQGSKEQAAEYYKQSVLEVTEGIVMARVGLDWLPESLLMAGGAYEKLNLNDAARNVYRQVEIFYKDSNWAAESKKRIAALPPS
;
A
#
# COMPACT_ATOMS: atom_id res chain seq x y z
N TYR A 1 -1.99 -12.60 5.39
CA TYR A 1 -1.17 -12.04 4.31
C TYR A 1 0.32 -12.27 4.57
N GLU A 2 0.91 -11.80 5.68
CA GLU A 2 2.35 -12.02 5.99
C GLU A 2 2.77 -13.47 6.20
N ALA A 3 1.86 -14.37 6.63
CA ALA A 3 2.14 -15.82 6.65
C ALA A 3 2.11 -16.46 5.24
N TYR A 4 1.48 -15.82 4.27
CA TYR A 4 1.31 -16.33 2.90
C TYR A 4 2.43 -15.86 1.97
N VAL A 5 2.98 -14.66 2.21
CA VAL A 5 4.04 -14.05 1.39
C VAL A 5 5.32 -14.91 1.33
N PRO A 6 5.85 -15.48 2.43
CA PRO A 6 7.04 -16.33 2.39
C PRO A 6 6.81 -17.61 1.58
N HIS A 7 5.66 -18.27 1.78
CA HIS A 7 5.32 -19.50 1.06
C HIS A 7 5.00 -19.26 -0.41
N ALA A 8 4.28 -18.19 -0.75
CA ALA A 8 4.01 -17.80 -2.13
C ALA A 8 5.27 -17.33 -2.87
N ALA A 9 6.20 -16.66 -2.18
CA ALA A 9 7.48 -16.23 -2.76
C ALA A 9 8.41 -17.40 -3.10
N SER A 10 8.32 -18.51 -2.35
CA SER A 10 9.15 -19.71 -2.56
C SER A 10 8.73 -20.58 -3.76
N ASN A 11 7.54 -20.36 -4.34
CA ASN A 11 7.02 -21.19 -5.43
C ASN A 11 7.12 -20.45 -6.79
N PRO A 12 7.90 -20.98 -7.76
CA PRO A 12 8.12 -20.35 -9.06
C PRO A 12 6.84 -20.07 -9.87
N GLN A 13 5.81 -20.92 -9.73
CA GLN A 13 4.53 -20.73 -10.43
C GLN A 13 3.75 -19.54 -9.88
N TYR A 14 3.79 -19.32 -8.56
CA TYR A 14 3.19 -18.15 -7.92
C TYR A 14 3.95 -16.87 -8.26
N ALA A 15 5.28 -16.92 -8.33
CA ALA A 15 6.10 -15.80 -8.78
C ALA A 15 5.77 -15.39 -10.24
N ALA A 16 5.56 -16.36 -11.13
CA ALA A 16 5.19 -16.11 -12.53
C ALA A 16 3.76 -15.56 -12.68
N ALA A 17 2.81 -16.06 -11.88
CA ALA A 17 1.44 -15.54 -11.83
C ALA A 17 1.41 -14.11 -11.27
N ALA A 18 2.09 -13.87 -10.15
CA ALA A 18 2.21 -12.55 -9.53
C ALA A 18 2.86 -11.52 -10.46
N SER A 19 3.92 -11.90 -11.19
CA SER A 19 4.54 -11.03 -12.18
C SER A 19 3.60 -10.69 -13.35
N ARG A 20 2.80 -11.65 -13.83
CA ARG A 20 1.80 -11.40 -14.86
C ARG A 20 0.72 -10.44 -14.37
N SER A 21 0.11 -10.72 -13.22
CA SER A 21 -0.89 -9.84 -12.60
C SER A 21 -0.36 -8.44 -12.36
N PHE A 22 0.89 -8.32 -11.90
CA PHE A 22 1.57 -7.03 -11.73
C PHE A 22 1.72 -6.28 -13.05
N ASN A 23 2.21 -6.93 -14.11
CA ASN A 23 2.39 -6.29 -15.41
C ASN A 23 1.06 -5.86 -16.03
N THR A 24 0.01 -6.67 -15.88
CA THR A 24 -1.35 -6.31 -16.31
C THR A 24 -1.88 -5.11 -15.52
N ALA A 25 -1.71 -5.08 -14.20
CA ALA A 25 -2.09 -3.95 -13.37
C ALA A 25 -1.31 -2.68 -13.74
N ALA A 26 0.00 -2.79 -14.00
CA ALA A 26 0.83 -1.68 -14.43
C ALA A 26 0.38 -1.11 -15.79
N GLN A 27 0.07 -1.97 -16.77
CA GLN A 27 -0.45 -1.54 -18.07
C GLN A 27 -1.84 -0.91 -17.96
N GLY A 28 -2.73 -1.49 -17.14
CA GLY A 28 -4.05 -0.94 -16.87
C GLY A 28 -3.97 0.46 -16.25
N LEU A 29 -3.10 0.63 -15.26
CA LEU A 29 -2.85 1.92 -14.62
C LEU A 29 -2.25 2.94 -15.58
N LYS A 30 -1.31 2.54 -16.46
CA LYS A 30 -0.73 3.43 -17.46
C LYS A 30 -1.79 4.04 -18.39
N LYS A 31 -2.80 3.25 -18.79
CA LYS A 31 -3.93 3.79 -19.57
C LYS A 31 -4.79 4.77 -18.77
N LEU A 32 -4.96 4.55 -17.47
CA LEU A 32 -5.67 5.47 -16.59
C LEU A 32 -4.85 6.75 -16.33
N GLU A 33 -3.53 6.72 -16.45
CA GLU A 33 -2.68 7.92 -16.33
C GLU A 33 -2.87 8.88 -17.50
N GLU A 34 -3.24 8.39 -18.69
CA GLU A 34 -3.55 9.22 -19.86
C GLU A 34 -4.82 10.05 -19.67
N ASN A 35 -5.80 9.50 -18.95
CA ASN A 35 -7.06 10.20 -18.62
C ASN A 35 -7.51 9.83 -17.20
N PRO A 36 -6.93 10.47 -16.16
CA PRO A 36 -7.21 10.11 -14.78
C PRO A 36 -8.65 10.46 -14.37
N PRO A 37 -9.25 9.71 -13.43
CA PRO A 37 -10.55 10.08 -12.87
C PRO A 37 -10.53 11.47 -12.22
N LYS A 38 -11.69 12.12 -12.15
CA LYS A 38 -11.80 13.46 -11.55
C LYS A 38 -11.46 13.41 -10.06
N ARG A 39 -10.65 14.37 -9.58
CA ARG A 39 -10.11 14.38 -8.20
C ARG A 39 -11.13 14.22 -7.07
N GLN A 40 -12.37 14.64 -7.27
CA GLN A 40 -13.43 14.63 -6.26
C GLN A 40 -14.36 13.41 -6.39
N THR A 41 -13.85 12.27 -6.86
CA THR A 41 -14.65 11.05 -7.04
C THR A 41 -14.03 9.84 -6.37
N ASN A 42 -14.86 8.83 -6.08
CA ASN A 42 -14.40 7.56 -5.49
C ASN A 42 -13.43 6.83 -6.43
N GLU A 43 -13.62 6.96 -7.74
CA GLU A 43 -12.75 6.38 -8.77
C GLU A 43 -11.34 6.98 -8.70
N TYR A 44 -11.21 8.27 -8.38
CA TYR A 44 -9.90 8.89 -8.17
C TYR A 44 -9.20 8.32 -6.95
N SER A 45 -9.93 8.15 -5.84
CA SER A 45 -9.39 7.49 -4.65
C SER A 45 -8.90 6.08 -4.95
N LEU A 46 -9.70 5.26 -5.64
CA LEU A 46 -9.30 3.92 -6.05
C LEU A 46 -8.08 3.95 -6.99
N TYR A 47 -8.08 4.84 -7.99
CA TYR A 47 -6.96 5.03 -8.91
C TYR A 47 -5.65 5.34 -8.18
N LYS A 48 -5.67 6.28 -7.23
CA LYS A 48 -4.49 6.64 -6.42
C LYS A 48 -4.05 5.48 -5.51
N LEU A 49 -4.99 4.75 -4.92
CA LEU A 49 -4.65 3.59 -4.07
C LEU A 49 -4.05 2.43 -4.88
N LEU A 50 -4.57 2.14 -6.08
CA LEU A 50 -3.95 1.17 -7.00
C LEU A 50 -2.53 1.60 -7.40
N ARG A 51 -2.33 2.89 -7.68
CA ARG A 51 -1.03 3.49 -7.97
C ARG A 51 -0.06 3.40 -6.79
N ALA A 52 -0.55 3.54 -5.57
CA ALA A 52 0.25 3.40 -4.35
C ALA A 52 0.71 1.96 -4.16
N LEU A 53 -0.19 0.99 -4.34
CA LEU A 53 0.12 -0.44 -4.26
C LEU A 53 1.17 -0.85 -5.30
N LEU A 54 1.02 -0.37 -6.55
CA LEU A 54 1.99 -0.64 -7.61
C LEU A 54 3.40 -0.15 -7.22
N ARG A 55 3.49 1.05 -6.64
CA ARG A 55 4.76 1.63 -6.18
C ARG A 55 5.38 0.83 -5.05
N ILE A 56 4.59 0.31 -4.10
CA ILE A 56 5.11 -0.58 -3.04
C ILE A 56 5.73 -1.83 -3.66
N GLN A 57 5.12 -2.40 -4.70
CA GLN A 57 5.69 -3.57 -5.37
C GLN A 57 7.00 -3.24 -6.11
N TYR A 58 7.10 -2.07 -6.74
CA TYR A 58 8.39 -1.58 -7.27
C TYR A 58 9.43 -1.40 -6.16
N ALA A 59 9.05 -0.76 -5.04
CA ALA A 59 9.93 -0.55 -3.90
C ALA A 59 10.50 -1.88 -3.37
N LYS A 60 9.64 -2.89 -3.17
CA LYS A 60 10.03 -4.23 -2.73
C LYS A 60 11.00 -4.91 -3.71
N ARG A 61 10.78 -4.75 -5.02
CA ARG A 61 11.68 -5.31 -6.05
C ARG A 61 13.06 -4.66 -6.00
N TYR A 62 13.14 -3.34 -5.88
CA TYR A 62 14.42 -2.64 -5.74
C TYR A 62 15.10 -2.97 -4.41
N GLU A 63 14.35 -3.10 -3.31
CA GLU A 63 14.87 -3.52 -2.01
C GLU A 63 15.48 -4.93 -2.09
N ALA A 64 14.80 -5.88 -2.75
CA ALA A 64 15.31 -7.24 -2.97
C ALA A 64 16.56 -7.29 -3.87
N GLN A 65 16.76 -6.30 -4.74
CA GLN A 65 17.95 -6.16 -5.59
C GLN A 65 19.09 -5.38 -4.89
N GLY A 66 18.88 -4.90 -3.67
CA GLY A 66 19.85 -4.09 -2.92
C GLY A 66 19.87 -2.60 -3.28
N SER A 67 19.00 -2.15 -4.18
CA SER A 67 18.86 -0.77 -4.65
C SER A 67 18.04 0.08 -3.67
N LYS A 68 18.63 0.40 -2.51
CA LYS A 68 17.94 1.06 -1.39
C LYS A 68 17.39 2.45 -1.71
N GLU A 69 18.11 3.25 -2.49
CA GLU A 69 17.67 4.61 -2.84
C GLU A 69 16.42 4.59 -3.72
N GLN A 70 16.42 3.73 -4.75
CA GLN A 70 15.27 3.53 -5.62
C GLN A 70 14.08 2.98 -4.82
N ALA A 71 14.31 2.02 -3.93
CA ALA A 71 13.27 1.49 -3.06
C ALA A 71 12.63 2.60 -2.20
N ALA A 72 13.45 3.43 -1.57
CA ALA A 72 12.99 4.56 -0.76
C ALA A 72 12.18 5.56 -1.59
N GLU A 73 12.60 5.86 -2.82
CA GLU A 73 11.85 6.75 -3.71
C GLU A 73 10.46 6.20 -4.04
N TYR A 74 10.35 4.92 -4.39
CA TYR A 74 9.05 4.29 -4.63
C TYR A 74 8.18 4.22 -3.38
N TYR A 75 8.76 4.00 -2.19
CA TYR A 75 8.01 4.09 -0.94
C TYR A 75 7.47 5.52 -0.71
N LYS A 76 8.26 6.57 -0.96
CA LYS A 76 7.81 7.97 -0.83
C LYS A 76 6.67 8.28 -1.80
N GLN A 77 6.81 7.85 -3.04
CA GLN A 77 5.76 8.07 -4.02
C GLN A 77 4.47 7.33 -3.64
N SER A 78 4.56 6.10 -3.12
CA SER A 78 3.39 5.36 -2.66
C SER A 78 2.63 6.11 -1.56
N VAL A 79 3.39 6.64 -0.59
CA VAL A 79 2.88 7.48 0.50
C VAL A 79 2.11 8.69 -0.03
N LEU A 80 2.64 9.39 -1.04
CA LEU A 80 1.97 10.54 -1.66
C LEU A 80 0.66 10.13 -2.32
N GLU A 81 0.67 9.02 -3.07
CA GLU A 81 -0.53 8.51 -3.73
C GLU A 81 -1.61 8.12 -2.72
N VAL A 82 -1.26 7.46 -1.61
CA VAL A 82 -2.22 7.13 -0.54
C VAL A 82 -2.79 8.39 0.09
N THR A 83 -1.95 9.37 0.40
CA THR A 83 -2.39 10.63 1.02
C THR A 83 -3.39 11.36 0.13
N GLU A 84 -3.12 11.44 -1.18
CA GLU A 84 -4.05 12.03 -2.15
C GLU A 84 -5.32 11.18 -2.35
N GLY A 85 -5.21 9.85 -2.26
CA GLY A 85 -6.33 8.93 -2.46
C GLY A 85 -7.32 8.88 -1.29
N ILE A 86 -6.85 9.03 -0.04
CA ILE A 86 -7.70 8.91 1.15
C ILE A 86 -8.73 10.05 1.26
N VAL A 87 -8.42 11.26 0.76
CA VAL A 87 -9.27 12.46 0.98
C VAL A 87 -10.72 12.26 0.52
N MET A 88 -10.94 11.46 -0.54
CA MET A 88 -12.27 11.22 -1.10
C MET A 88 -12.74 9.77 -0.97
N ALA A 89 -11.95 8.90 -0.32
CA ALA A 89 -12.31 7.50 -0.18
C ALA A 89 -13.40 7.36 0.90
N ARG A 90 -14.59 6.89 0.52
CA ARG A 90 -15.64 6.60 1.50
C ARG A 90 -15.21 5.45 2.41
N VAL A 91 -15.45 5.63 3.70
CA VAL A 91 -15.37 4.56 4.71
C VAL A 91 -16.40 3.48 4.34
N GLY A 92 -15.95 2.24 4.13
CA GLY A 92 -16.83 1.11 3.78
C GLY A 92 -16.44 0.28 2.56
N LEU A 93 -15.26 0.53 1.96
CA LEU A 93 -14.72 -0.32 0.90
C LEU A 93 -13.87 -1.44 1.51
N ASP A 94 -14.22 -2.71 1.23
CA ASP A 94 -13.57 -3.89 1.85
C ASP A 94 -12.06 -3.98 1.61
N TRP A 95 -11.58 -3.39 0.51
CA TRP A 95 -10.17 -3.39 0.10
C TRP A 95 -9.35 -2.20 0.67
N LEU A 96 -10.02 -1.18 1.19
CA LEU A 96 -9.38 0.03 1.73
C LEU A 96 -8.52 -0.22 2.97
N PRO A 97 -8.93 -1.01 3.99
CA PRO A 97 -8.09 -1.22 5.18
C PRO A 97 -6.76 -1.91 4.86
N GLU A 98 -6.73 -2.82 3.89
CA GLU A 98 -5.49 -3.46 3.44
C GLU A 98 -4.55 -2.43 2.78
N SER A 99 -5.08 -1.58 1.91
CA SER A 99 -4.31 -0.51 1.25
C SER A 99 -3.70 0.47 2.25
N LEU A 100 -4.47 0.84 3.28
CA LEU A 100 -4.00 1.69 4.37
C LEU A 100 -2.89 1.01 5.19
N LEU A 101 -3.03 -0.29 5.49
CA LEU A 101 -1.99 -1.03 6.20
C LEU A 101 -0.68 -1.06 5.40
N MET A 102 -0.76 -1.31 4.08
CA MET A 102 0.43 -1.28 3.22
C MET A 102 1.09 0.10 3.17
N ALA A 103 0.30 1.17 3.21
CA ALA A 103 0.81 2.54 3.28
C ALA A 103 1.52 2.82 4.61
N GLY A 104 0.94 2.39 5.74
CA GLY A 104 1.58 2.45 7.05
C GLY A 104 2.94 1.75 7.05
N GLY A 105 3.02 0.58 6.42
CA GLY A 105 4.28 -0.15 6.26
C GLY A 105 5.31 0.59 5.39
N ALA A 106 4.86 1.34 4.37
CA ALA A 106 5.75 2.21 3.58
C ALA A 106 6.29 3.38 4.44
N TYR A 107 5.46 3.96 5.30
CA TYR A 107 5.90 4.99 6.25
C TYR A 107 6.94 4.45 7.24
N GLU A 108 6.74 3.24 7.78
CA GLU A 108 7.74 2.54 8.61
C GLU A 108 9.09 2.41 7.91
N LYS A 109 9.09 1.94 6.66
CA LYS A 109 10.31 1.78 5.85
C LYS A 109 11.05 3.10 5.60
N LEU A 110 10.34 4.22 5.65
CA LEU A 110 10.90 5.57 5.53
C LEU A 110 11.24 6.22 6.87
N ASN A 111 11.10 5.50 7.99
CA ASN A 111 11.24 6.02 9.36
C ASN A 111 10.26 7.17 9.69
N LEU A 112 9.14 7.27 8.97
CA LEU A 112 8.08 8.27 9.19
C LEU A 112 7.06 7.73 10.20
N ASN A 113 7.52 7.46 11.42
CA ASN A 113 6.77 6.68 12.42
C ASN A 113 5.46 7.33 12.85
N ASP A 114 5.38 8.66 12.94
CA ASP A 114 4.12 9.36 13.28
C ASP A 114 3.07 9.22 12.19
N ALA A 115 3.49 9.32 10.92
CA ALA A 115 2.60 9.11 9.79
C ALA A 115 2.11 7.67 9.73
N ALA A 116 3.01 6.69 9.96
CA ALA A 116 2.64 5.29 10.08
C ALA A 116 1.58 5.09 11.19
N ARG A 117 1.83 5.64 12.38
CA ARG A 117 0.93 5.57 13.54
C ARG A 117 -0.44 6.15 13.22
N ASN A 118 -0.50 7.29 12.54
CA ASN A 118 -1.75 7.93 12.15
C ASN A 118 -2.57 7.09 11.17
N VAL A 119 -1.93 6.47 10.18
CA VAL A 119 -2.62 5.60 9.22
C VAL A 119 -3.14 4.33 9.90
N TYR A 120 -2.35 3.71 10.77
CA TYR A 120 -2.81 2.54 11.54
C TYR A 120 -3.98 2.86 12.46
N ARG A 121 -3.97 4.04 13.10
CA ARG A 121 -5.12 4.50 13.92
C ARG A 121 -6.38 4.67 13.08
N GLN A 122 -6.27 5.16 11.84
CA GLN A 122 -7.42 5.24 10.94
C GLN A 122 -7.98 3.85 10.64
N VAL A 123 -7.12 2.86 10.39
CA VAL A 123 -7.58 1.47 10.19
C VAL A 123 -8.29 0.94 11.43
N GLU A 124 -7.74 1.18 12.62
CA GLU A 124 -8.34 0.77 13.89
C GLU A 124 -9.73 1.40 14.11
N ILE A 125 -9.87 2.70 13.88
CA ILE A 125 -11.11 3.44 14.15
C ILE A 125 -12.19 3.09 13.12
N PHE A 126 -11.84 3.10 11.84
CA PHE A 126 -12.83 2.94 10.77
C PHE A 126 -13.16 1.48 10.43
N TYR A 127 -12.28 0.54 10.78
CA TYR A 127 -12.42 -0.88 10.44
C TYR A 127 -12.23 -1.79 11.66
N LYS A 128 -12.76 -1.36 12.82
CA LYS A 128 -12.56 -1.95 14.15
C LYS A 128 -12.71 -3.49 14.23
N ASP A 129 -13.60 -4.08 13.44
CA ASP A 129 -13.92 -5.50 13.47
C ASP A 129 -13.13 -6.31 12.42
N SER A 130 -12.24 -5.66 11.68
CA SER A 130 -11.42 -6.30 10.65
C SER A 130 -10.12 -6.87 11.22
N ASN A 131 -9.61 -7.93 10.58
CA ASN A 131 -8.26 -8.45 10.85
C ASN A 131 -7.17 -7.37 10.68
N TRP A 132 -7.42 -6.38 9.82
CA TRP A 132 -6.51 -5.26 9.55
C TRP A 132 -6.41 -4.28 10.72
N ALA A 133 -7.48 -4.08 11.48
CA ALA A 133 -7.46 -3.29 12.71
C ALA A 133 -6.63 -3.97 13.80
N ALA A 134 -6.77 -5.29 13.95
CA ALA A 134 -5.95 -6.07 14.88
C ALA A 134 -4.45 -6.00 14.52
N GLU A 135 -4.13 -6.11 13.23
CA GLU A 135 -2.75 -5.96 12.73
C GLU A 135 -2.22 -4.54 12.92
N SER A 136 -3.03 -3.53 12.64
CA SER A 136 -2.68 -2.11 12.83
C SER A 136 -2.36 -1.80 14.30
N LYS A 137 -3.13 -2.35 15.25
CA LYS A 137 -2.81 -2.25 16.69
C LYS A 137 -1.44 -2.82 17.04
N LYS A 138 -1.10 -3.99 16.50
CA LYS A 138 0.21 -4.61 16.72
C LYS A 138 1.34 -3.72 16.20
N ARG A 139 1.18 -3.15 15.01
CA ARG A 139 2.17 -2.25 14.41
C ARG A 139 2.33 -0.96 15.21
N ILE A 140 1.24 -0.33 15.66
CA ILE A 140 1.29 0.84 16.54
C ILE A 140 2.10 0.57 17.82
N ALA A 141 1.96 -0.62 18.40
CA ALA A 141 2.70 -1.03 19.59
C ALA A 141 4.18 -1.32 19.31
N ALA A 142 4.54 -1.72 18.09
CA ALA A 142 5.91 -1.97 17.67
C ALA A 142 6.65 -0.69 17.21
N LEU A 143 5.92 0.36 16.85
CA LEU A 143 6.50 1.65 16.46
C LEU A 143 7.19 2.33 17.66
N PRO A 144 8.31 3.05 17.44
CA PRO A 144 8.95 3.87 18.47
C PRO A 144 7.95 4.85 19.11
N PRO A 145 8.05 5.10 20.43
CA PRO A 145 7.19 6.09 21.09
C PRO A 145 7.33 7.45 20.40
N SER A 146 6.21 8.14 20.27
CA SER A 146 6.12 9.51 19.71
C SER A 146 6.72 10.53 20.65
#